data_AF-A0A7K1TX70-F1
#
_entry.id   AF-A0A7K1TX70-F1
#
_cell.length_a   1.000
_cell.length_b   1.000
_cell.length_c   1.000
_cell.angle_alpha   90.00
_cell.angle_beta   90.00
_cell.angle_gamma   90.00
#
_symmetry.space_group_name_H-M   'P 1'
#
loop_
_entity.id
_entity.type
_entity.pdbx_description
1 polymer ?
#
loop_
_entity_poly.entity_id
_entity_poly.type
_entity_poly.pdbx_seq_one_letter_code
_entity_poly.pdbx_strand_id
1 'polypeptide(L)'
;MKVLKLHPLMTVSLLQMQFQRLLSCNIAVYMRNSPANSFDTLQEAGFPEDMLIEFPIDETLSLREFEEEVEDRFNFTLELCNKDNKPFTNKSMHLFQIIAISDNGKPVQEYTQLDLTLERLLNGNRPGPQPFSC
;
A
#
# COMPACT_ATOMS: atom_id res chain seq x y z
N MET A 1 23.74 -3.59 11.45
CA MET A 1 22.76 -2.68 10.82
C MET A 1 22.26 -3.36 9.56
N LYS A 2 20.95 -3.57 9.44
CA LYS A 2 20.35 -4.18 8.24
C LYS A 2 19.98 -3.08 7.25
N VAL A 3 20.17 -3.36 5.97
CA VAL A 3 19.91 -2.39 4.89
C VAL A 3 19.02 -3.07 3.86
N LEU A 4 17.85 -2.49 3.64
CA LEU A 4 16.91 -2.87 2.59
C LEU A 4 17.34 -2.19 1.29
N LYS A 5 17.59 -2.96 0.25
CA LYS A 5 17.92 -2.48 -1.09
C LYS A 5 16.69 -2.58 -1.97
N LEU A 6 16.26 -1.45 -2.53
CA LEU A 6 15.08 -1.38 -3.40
C LEU A 6 15.52 -0.89 -4.78
N HIS A 7 15.10 -1.59 -5.83
CA HIS A 7 15.39 -1.24 -7.21
C HIS A 7 14.09 -1.32 -8.01
N PRO A 8 13.80 -0.39 -8.94
CA PRO A 8 12.53 -0.40 -9.69
C PRO A 8 12.25 -1.73 -10.40
N LEU A 9 13.28 -2.32 -11.01
CA LEU A 9 13.20 -3.63 -11.69
C LEU A 9 13.23 -4.85 -10.76
N MET A 10 13.29 -4.65 -9.44
CA MET A 10 13.24 -5.76 -8.49
C MET A 10 11.84 -6.37 -8.51
N THR A 11 11.75 -7.69 -8.61
CA THR A 11 10.48 -8.39 -8.53
C THR A 11 10.00 -8.54 -7.08
N VAL A 12 8.71 -8.72 -6.88
CA VAL A 12 8.11 -9.02 -5.56
C VAL A 12 8.77 -10.23 -4.91
N SER A 13 9.08 -11.28 -5.68
CA SER A 13 9.81 -12.46 -5.18
C SER A 13 11.23 -12.13 -4.67
N LEU A 14 11.95 -11.22 -5.33
CA LEU A 14 13.26 -10.76 -4.87
C LEU A 14 13.14 -9.95 -3.58
N LEU A 15 12.11 -9.10 -3.47
CA LEU A 15 11.81 -8.36 -2.24
C LEU A 15 11.52 -9.34 -1.08
N GLN A 16 10.65 -10.32 -1.31
CA GLN A 16 10.33 -11.36 -0.32
C GLN A 16 11.58 -12.13 0.14
N MET A 17 12.44 -12.55 -0.78
CA MET A 17 13.70 -13.21 -0.44
C MET A 17 14.61 -12.31 0.40
N GLN A 18 14.61 -11.00 0.13
CA GLN A 18 15.41 -10.05 0.88
C GLN A 18 14.91 -9.90 2.32
N PHE A 19 13.59 -9.74 2.50
CA PHE A 19 12.96 -9.69 3.82
C PHE A 19 13.18 -10.98 4.62
N GLN A 20 13.05 -12.13 3.97
CA GLN A 20 13.32 -13.41 4.61
C GLN A 20 14.77 -13.53 5.09
N ARG A 21 15.74 -12.95 4.37
CA ARG A 21 17.17 -12.97 4.75
C ARG A 21 17.51 -11.94 5.82
N LEU A 22 16.96 -10.74 5.73
CA LEU A 22 17.28 -9.64 6.65
C LEU A 22 16.53 -9.79 7.97
N LEU A 23 15.23 -10.10 7.90
CA LEU A 23 14.32 -10.02 9.04
C LEU A 23 13.75 -11.39 9.45
N SER A 24 14.06 -12.46 8.73
CA SER A 24 13.47 -13.80 8.95
C SER A 24 11.93 -13.80 8.88
N CYS A 25 11.37 -12.91 8.08
CA CYS A 25 9.93 -12.75 7.91
C CYS A 25 9.53 -12.78 6.43
N ASN A 26 8.32 -13.26 6.17
CA ASN A 26 7.70 -13.16 4.86
C ASN A 26 6.92 -11.86 4.74
N ILE A 27 6.65 -11.47 3.50
CA ILE A 27 5.84 -10.29 3.20
C ILE A 27 4.82 -10.57 2.10
N ALA A 28 3.70 -9.87 2.15
CA ALA A 28 2.76 -9.72 1.05
C ALA A 28 2.86 -8.30 0.49
N VAL A 29 2.97 -8.17 -0.83
CA VAL A 29 2.95 -6.89 -1.52
C VAL A 29 1.61 -6.76 -2.21
N TYR A 30 1.03 -5.56 -2.22
CA TYR A 30 -0.28 -5.31 -2.80
C TYR A 30 -0.19 -4.30 -3.94
N MET A 31 -0.91 -4.59 -5.01
CA MET A 31 -1.06 -3.76 -6.19
C MET A 31 -2.55 -3.64 -6.53
N ARG A 32 -3.04 -2.41 -6.66
CA ARG A 32 -4.45 -2.14 -7.04
C ARG A 32 -5.45 -2.94 -6.19
N ASN A 33 -5.23 -2.96 -4.87
CA ASN A 33 -6.07 -3.67 -3.88
C ASN A 33 -6.08 -5.21 -4.00
N SER A 34 -5.09 -5.80 -4.66
CA SER A 34 -4.92 -7.25 -4.77
C SER A 34 -3.47 -7.67 -4.48
N PRO A 35 -3.22 -8.89 -3.98
CA PRO A 35 -1.86 -9.38 -3.82
C PRO A 35 -1.11 -9.36 -5.16
N ALA A 36 0.08 -8.78 -5.15
CA ALA A 36 0.97 -8.71 -6.31
C ALA A 36 1.49 -10.11 -6.68
N ASN A 37 1.72 -10.34 -7.97
CA ASN A 37 2.37 -11.54 -8.45
C ASN A 37 3.87 -11.50 -8.09
N SER A 38 4.44 -12.67 -7.83
CA SER A 38 5.88 -12.85 -7.59
C SER A 38 6.78 -12.29 -8.70
N PHE A 39 6.27 -12.17 -9.93
CA PHE A 39 7.00 -11.63 -11.08
C PHE A 39 6.79 -10.13 -11.30
N ASP A 40 5.78 -9.53 -10.66
CA ASP A 40 5.54 -8.10 -10.77
C ASP A 40 6.74 -7.35 -10.18
N THR A 41 7.05 -6.20 -10.76
CA THR A 41 8.16 -5.34 -10.36
C THR A 41 7.72 -4.29 -9.33
N LEU A 42 8.67 -3.79 -8.54
CA LEU A 42 8.40 -2.67 -7.63
C LEU A 42 7.90 -1.44 -8.38
N GLN A 43 8.43 -1.19 -9.58
CA GLN A 43 7.98 -0.10 -10.44
C GLN A 43 6.50 -0.24 -10.81
N GLU A 44 6.06 -1.44 -11.19
CA GLU A 44 4.64 -1.71 -11.46
C GLU A 44 3.78 -1.54 -10.19
N ALA A 45 4.36 -1.81 -9.02
CA ALA A 45 3.70 -1.65 -7.73
C ALA A 45 3.58 -0.19 -7.24
N GLY A 46 4.18 0.77 -7.95
CA GLY A 46 4.12 2.19 -7.62
C GLY A 46 5.40 2.78 -7.02
N PHE A 47 6.50 2.02 -7.00
CA PHE A 47 7.81 2.50 -6.55
C PHE A 47 8.29 3.66 -7.42
N PRO A 48 8.49 4.87 -6.86
CA PRO A 48 8.67 6.09 -7.65
C PRO A 48 10.11 6.30 -8.13
N GLU A 49 11.07 5.54 -7.58
CA GLU A 49 12.49 5.80 -7.80
C GLU A 49 13.01 5.09 -9.05
N ASP A 50 13.79 5.82 -9.86
CA ASP A 50 14.38 5.30 -11.09
C ASP A 50 15.70 4.52 -10.86
N MET A 51 16.20 4.48 -9.63
CA MET A 51 17.50 3.88 -9.30
C MET A 51 17.48 3.03 -8.02
N LEU A 52 18.60 2.35 -7.76
CA LEU A 52 18.80 1.59 -6.53
C LEU A 52 18.81 2.52 -5.32
N ILE A 53 17.95 2.25 -4.34
CA ILE A 53 17.93 2.90 -3.03
C ILE A 53 18.41 1.92 -1.97
N GLU A 54 19.26 2.40 -1.08
CA GLU A 54 19.66 1.70 0.14
C GLU A 54 18.97 2.36 1.33
N PHE A 55 18.05 1.62 1.95
CA PHE A 55 17.23 2.06 3.08
C PHE A 55 17.70 1.35 4.37
N PRO A 56 18.35 2.06 5.31
CA PRO A 56 18.73 1.47 6.59
C PRO A 56 17.47 1.13 7.39
N ILE A 57 17.39 -0.10 7.89
CA ILE A 57 16.26 -0.55 8.72
C ILE A 57 16.53 -0.12 10.17
N ASP A 58 15.58 0.62 10.74
CA ASP A 58 15.53 0.88 12.17
C ASP A 58 14.88 -0.31 12.89
N GLU A 59 15.68 -1.02 13.69
CA GLU A 59 15.22 -2.21 14.44
C GLU A 59 14.48 -1.85 15.73
N THR A 60 14.39 -0.57 16.08
CA THR A 60 13.66 -0.08 17.26
C THR A 60 12.17 0.15 16.99
N LEU A 61 11.79 0.24 15.71
CA LEU A 61 10.41 0.40 15.28
C LEU A 61 9.60 -0.87 15.55
N SER A 62 8.34 -0.68 15.94
CA SER A 62 7.36 -1.77 15.88
C SER A 62 7.14 -2.19 14.42
N LEU A 63 6.64 -3.42 14.22
CA LEU A 63 6.35 -3.95 12.88
C LEU A 63 5.43 -3.01 12.09
N ARG A 64 4.48 -2.39 12.77
CA ARG A 64 3.51 -1.49 12.17
C ARG A 64 4.15 -0.16 11.73
N GLU A 65 4.96 0.44 12.58
CA GLU A 65 5.67 1.68 12.25
C GLU A 65 6.62 1.47 11.08
N PHE A 66 7.30 0.32 11.03
CA PHE A 66 8.15 -0.05 9.91
C PHE A 66 7.37 -0.20 8.60
N GLU A 67 6.21 -0.89 8.61
CA GLU A 67 5.34 -0.98 7.44
C GLU A 67 4.94 0.42 6.95
N GLU A 68 4.44 1.26 7.84
CA GLU A 68 4.00 2.63 7.51
C GLU A 68 5.14 3.48 6.95
N GLU A 69 6.34 3.41 7.51
CA GLU A 69 7.50 4.14 7.00
C GLU A 69 7.87 3.73 5.57
N VAL A 70 7.88 2.42 5.28
CA VAL A 70 8.22 1.92 3.94
C VAL A 70 7.11 2.29 2.94
N GLU A 71 5.84 2.21 3.35
CA GLU A 71 4.71 2.59 2.51
C GLU A 71 4.72 4.09 2.17
N ASP A 72 4.90 4.95 3.17
CA ASP A 72 4.97 6.41 2.99
C ASP A 72 6.16 6.82 2.10
N ARG A 73 7.30 6.18 2.30
CA ARG A 73 8.54 6.55 1.62
C ARG A 73 8.62 6.05 0.18
N PHE A 74 8.03 4.90 -0.12
CA PHE A 74 8.23 4.21 -1.38
C PHE A 74 6.96 3.94 -2.19
N ASN A 75 5.80 4.39 -1.69
CA ASN A 75 4.54 4.43 -2.44
C ASN A 75 4.06 3.06 -2.98
N PHE A 76 4.44 1.98 -2.32
CA PHE A 76 3.87 0.64 -2.53
C PHE A 76 3.42 0.06 -1.19
N THR A 77 2.37 -0.76 -1.23
CA THR A 77 1.76 -1.34 -0.02
C THR A 77 2.38 -2.70 0.29
N LEU A 78 2.79 -2.91 1.55
CA LEU A 78 3.38 -4.17 2.01
C LEU A 78 2.91 -4.57 3.41
N GLU A 79 2.72 -5.87 3.64
CA GLU A 79 2.41 -6.42 4.97
C GLU A 79 3.45 -7.45 5.37
N LEU A 80 3.91 -7.37 6.61
CA LEU A 80 4.70 -8.42 7.24
C LEU A 80 3.78 -9.60 7.55
N CYS A 81 4.25 -10.79 7.22
CA CYS A 81 3.52 -12.02 7.46
C CYS A 81 4.08 -12.78 8.66
N ASN A 82 3.20 -13.53 9.32
CA ASN A 82 3.58 -14.49 10.34
C ASN A 82 4.28 -15.72 9.70
N LYS A 83 4.68 -16.69 10.55
CA LYS A 83 5.33 -17.95 10.12
C LYS A 83 4.47 -18.81 9.18
N ASP A 84 3.16 -18.62 9.16
CA ASP A 84 2.22 -19.33 8.29
C ASP A 84 1.93 -18.56 6.98
N ASN A 85 2.72 -17.53 6.66
CA ASN A 85 2.50 -16.62 5.53
C ASN A 85 1.15 -15.88 5.56
N LYS A 86 0.54 -15.77 6.74
CA LYS A 86 -0.66 -14.97 6.92
C LYS A 86 -0.25 -13.55 7.27
N PRO A 87 -0.76 -12.53 6.56
CA PRO A 87 -0.56 -11.15 6.98
C PRO A 87 -1.16 -10.96 8.38
N PHE A 88 -0.57 -10.07 9.17
CA PHE A 88 -1.18 -9.68 10.44
C PHE A 88 -2.48 -8.94 10.13
N THR A 89 -3.60 -9.66 10.14
CA THR A 89 -4.93 -9.17 9.77
C THR A 89 -5.31 -7.91 10.56
N ASN A 90 -5.04 -6.73 10.00
CA ASN A 90 -5.57 -5.46 10.47
C ASN A 90 -5.45 -4.29 9.46
N LYS A 91 -5.34 -4.54 8.13
CA LYS A 91 -5.38 -3.48 7.10
C LYS A 91 -6.72 -3.27 6.41
N SER A 92 -7.85 -3.73 6.96
CA SER A 92 -9.17 -3.30 6.47
C SER A 92 -9.43 -1.79 6.67
N MET A 93 -8.45 -1.03 7.16
CA MET A 93 -8.49 0.41 7.37
C MET A 93 -7.45 1.23 6.57
N HIS A 94 -6.67 0.63 5.68
CA HIS A 94 -5.87 1.39 4.70
C HIS A 94 -6.57 1.39 3.34
N LEU A 95 -7.79 1.94 3.34
CA LEU A 95 -8.35 2.52 2.13
C LEU A 95 -7.40 3.65 1.69
N PHE A 96 -7.30 3.91 0.39
CA PHE A 96 -6.53 5.01 -0.22
C PHE A 96 -5.03 4.73 -0.46
N GLN A 97 -4.72 3.79 -1.37
CA GLN A 97 -3.61 4.07 -2.30
C GLN A 97 -4.07 5.28 -3.14
N ILE A 98 -3.67 6.49 -2.76
CA ILE A 98 -3.92 7.68 -3.57
C ILE A 98 -3.10 7.48 -4.84
N ILE A 99 -3.77 7.38 -5.98
CA ILE A 99 -3.10 7.27 -7.27
C ILE A 99 -2.25 8.53 -7.42
N ALA A 100 -0.92 8.38 -7.39
CA ALA A 100 -0.01 9.46 -7.68
C ALA A 100 -0.31 9.96 -9.10
N ILE A 101 -0.81 11.19 -9.21
CA ILE A 101 -1.04 11.85 -10.48
C ILE A 101 0.34 12.01 -11.12
N SER A 102 0.66 11.16 -12.10
CA SER A 102 1.82 11.42 -12.96
C SER A 102 1.57 12.75 -13.67
N ASP A 103 2.47 13.72 -13.47
CA ASP A 103 2.45 15.05 -14.08
C ASP A 103 2.69 14.95 -15.60
N ASN A 104 1.72 14.40 -16.32
CA ASN A 104 1.70 14.41 -17.77
C ASN A 104 0.27 14.57 -18.30
N GLY A 105 -0.38 15.66 -17.88
CA GLY A 105 -1.29 16.47 -18.71
C GLY A 105 -2.48 15.80 -19.41
N LYS A 106 -2.89 14.58 -19.04
CA LYS A 106 -4.10 13.95 -19.60
C LYS A 106 -4.95 13.34 -18.50
N PRO A 107 -6.12 13.92 -18.16
CA PRO A 107 -7.02 13.30 -17.19
C PRO A 107 -7.57 12.00 -17.78
N VAL A 108 -7.30 10.89 -17.09
CA VAL A 108 -7.94 9.60 -17.34
C VAL A 108 -9.42 9.74 -16.96
N GLN A 109 -10.33 9.42 -17.86
CA GLN A 109 -11.77 9.65 -17.66
C GLN A 109 -12.38 8.89 -16.45
N GLU A 110 -11.66 7.92 -15.87
CA GLU A 110 -12.09 7.15 -14.70
C GLU A 110 -12.11 7.95 -13.38
N TYR A 111 -11.35 9.06 -13.27
CA TYR A 111 -11.34 9.87 -12.05
C TYR A 111 -12.69 10.54 -11.76
N THR A 112 -13.45 10.91 -12.80
CA THR A 112 -14.76 11.56 -12.65
C THR A 112 -15.78 10.67 -11.94
N GLN A 113 -15.66 9.35 -12.07
CA GLN A 113 -16.65 8.41 -11.54
C GLN A 113 -16.43 8.07 -10.06
N LEU A 114 -15.17 8.10 -9.60
CA LEU A 114 -14.82 7.90 -8.20
C LEU A 114 -15.18 9.13 -7.35
N ASP A 115 -14.98 10.34 -7.90
CA ASP A 115 -15.33 11.61 -7.24
C ASP A 115 -16.85 11.70 -6.96
N LEU A 116 -17.68 11.37 -7.96
CA LEU A 116 -19.14 11.32 -7.81
C LEU A 116 -19.63 10.32 -6.73
N THR A 117 -18.85 9.27 -6.44
CA THR A 117 -19.23 8.24 -5.47
C THR A 117 -18.92 8.68 -4.04
N LEU A 118 -17.83 9.45 -3.85
CA LEU A 118 -17.45 10.01 -2.55
C LEU A 118 -18.38 11.15 -2.12
N GLU A 119 -18.72 12.07 -3.03
CA GLU A 119 -19.67 13.15 -2.72
C GLU A 119 -21.04 12.62 -2.28
N ARG A 120 -21.48 11.51 -2.88
CA ARG A 120 -22.78 10.88 -2.58
C ARG A 120 -22.79 10.16 -1.23
N LEU A 121 -21.64 9.69 -0.75
CA LEU A 121 -21.47 9.12 0.59
C LEU A 121 -21.39 10.20 1.67
N LEU A 122 -20.76 11.34 1.37
CA LEU A 122 -20.63 12.47 2.30
C LEU A 122 -21.96 13.22 2.51
N ASN A 123 -22.82 13.28 1.48
CA ASN A 123 -24.16 13.89 1.58
C ASN A 123 -25.26 12.93 2.11
N GLY A 124 -24.90 11.70 2.51
CA GLY A 124 -25.83 10.62 2.80
C GLY A 124 -26.43 10.55 4.20
N ASN A 125 -26.38 11.60 5.04
CA ASN A 125 -26.91 11.50 6.41
C ASN A 125 -27.74 12.71 6.86
N ARG A 126 -29.06 12.63 6.63
CA ARG A 126 -30.15 12.97 7.59
C ARG A 126 -31.54 12.70 6.96
N PRO A 127 -32.25 11.63 7.37
CA PRO A 127 -33.67 11.72 7.69
C PRO A 127 -33.77 11.93 9.20
N GLY A 128 -34.27 13.09 9.62
CA GLY A 128 -34.66 13.32 11.01
C GLY A 128 -35.75 12.33 11.47
N PRO A 129 -35.94 12.18 12.79
CA PRO A 129 -36.95 11.28 13.32
C PRO A 129 -38.33 11.74 12.86
N GLN A 130 -39.11 10.84 12.26
CA GLN A 130 -40.49 11.14 11.89
C GLN A 130 -41.33 11.33 13.16
N PRO A 131 -42.15 12.38 13.26
CA PRO A 131 -43.09 12.51 14.36
C PRO A 131 -44.21 11.47 14.20
N PHE A 132 -44.47 10.72 15.27
CA PHE A 132 -45.70 9.96 15.43
C PHE A 132 -46.88 10.94 15.48
N SER A 133 -47.83 10.79 14.56
CA SER A 133 -49.15 11.43 14.64
C SER A 133 -50.16 10.46 15.23
N CYS A 134 -50.98 10.98 16.16
CA CYS A 134 -52.03 10.31 16.91
C CYS A 134 -53.10 9.61 16.06
#